data_AF-A0A352RIW3-F1
#
_entry.id   AF-A0A352RIW3-F1
#
_cell.length_a   1.000
_cell.length_b   1.000
_cell.length_c   1.000
_cell.angle_alpha   90.00
_cell.angle_beta   90.00
_cell.angle_gamma   90.00
#
_symmetry.space_group_name_H-M   'P 1'
#
loop_
_entity.id
_entity.type
_entity.pdbx_description
1 polymer ?
#
loop_
_entity_poly.entity_id
_entity_poly.type
_entity_poly.pdbx_seq_one_letter_code
_entity_poly.pdbx_strand_id
1 'polypeptide(L)' 'VYWHVEFTTRWLRFIDDVEFYFPESEALIHLRSASRSGYWDLGVNRKRVEEIRSRFEELAR' A
#
# COMPACT_ATOMS: atom_id res chain seq x y z
N VAL A 1 10.40 -3.81 -11.71
CA VAL A 1 10.21 -4.79 -10.60
C VAL A 1 8.79 -4.68 -10.03
N TYR A 2 8.22 -5.77 -9.52
CA TYR A 2 6.88 -5.76 -8.90
C TYR A 2 6.91 -6.49 -7.55
N TRP A 3 6.34 -5.87 -6.52
CA TRP A 3 6.19 -6.45 -5.19
C TRP A 3 4.71 -6.54 -4.81
N HIS A 4 4.35 -7.65 -4.19
CA HIS A 4 3.03 -7.89 -3.63
C HIS A 4 3.16 -8.21 -2.14
N VAL A 5 2.44 -7.47 -1.31
CA VAL A 5 2.50 -7.56 0.15
C VAL A 5 1.08 -7.64 0.70
N GLU A 6 0.85 -8.60 1.60
CA GLU A 6 -0.44 -8.76 2.26
C GLU A 6 -0.42 -8.16 3.67
N PHE A 7 -1.44 -7.38 4.00
CA PHE A 7 -1.70 -6.92 5.36
C PHE A 7 -2.94 -7.61 5.91
N THR A 8 -2.86 -8.12 7.14
CA THR A 8 -4.02 -8.73 7.81
C THR A 8 -4.41 -7.91 9.03
N THR A 9 -5.69 -7.54 9.12
CA THR A 9 -6.22 -6.85 10.31
C THR A 9 -6.32 -7.81 11.49
N ARG A 10 -5.85 -7.38 12.67
CA ARG A 10 -5.72 -8.26 13.85
C ARG A 10 -7.04 -8.89 14.33
N TRP A 11 -8.13 -8.14 14.29
CA TRP A 11 -9.41 -8.54 14.89
C TRP A 11 -10.38 -9.20 13.89
N LEU A 12 -10.51 -8.61 12.71
CA LEU A 12 -11.47 -9.04 11.70
C LEU A 12 -10.84 -9.88 10.58
N ARG A 13 -9.51 -10.02 10.59
CA ARG A 13 -8.74 -10.81 9.62
C ARG A 13 -9.01 -10.44 8.16
N PHE A 14 -9.44 -9.21 7.91
CA PHE A 14 -9.45 -8.68 6.54
C PHE A 14 -8.04 -8.66 5.98
N ILE A 15 -7.92 -9.12 4.75
CA ILE A 15 -6.68 -9.15 3.98
C ILE A 15 -6.74 -7.99 3.00
N ASP A 16 -5.72 -7.13 3.07
CA ASP A 16 -5.50 -6.04 2.14
C ASP A 16 -4.24 -6.34 1.32
N ASP A 17 -4.38 -6.24 0.00
CA ASP A 17 -3.27 -6.33 -0.94
C ASP A 17 -2.64 -4.95 -1.10
N VAL A 18 -1.33 -4.88 -0.91
CA VAL A 18 -0.52 -3.70 -1.22
C VAL A 18 0.52 -4.08 -2.25
N GLU A 19 0.46 -3.40 -3.38
CA GLU A 19 1.26 -3.71 -4.55
C GLU A 19 2.12 -2.51 -4.92
N PHE A 20 3.35 -2.79 -5.29
CA PHE A 20 4.32 -1.81 -5.74
C PHE A 20 4.81 -2.20 -7.13
N TYR A 21 4.84 -1.23 -8.03
CA TYR A 21 5.45 -1.39 -9.33
C TYR A 21 6.52 -0.32 -9.54
N PHE A 22 7.72 -0.80 -9.85
CA PHE A 22 8.94 -0.03 -10.06
C PHE A 22 9.29 -0.12 -11.55
N PRO A 23 8.74 0.78 -12.39
CA PRO A 23 9.12 0.88 -13.79
C PRO A 23 10.59 1.30 -13.91
N GLU A 24 11.31 0.69 -14.86
CA GLU A 24 12.73 1.04 -15.11
C GLU A 24 12.87 2.34 -15.91
N SER A 25 11.83 2.74 -16.63
CA SER A 25 11.83 3.89 -17.53
C SER A 25 11.61 5.24 -16.84
N GLU A 26 11.18 5.25 -15.58
CA GLU A 26 10.80 6.47 -14.87
C GLU A 26 11.16 6.38 -13.39
N ALA A 27 11.50 7.52 -12.79
CA ALA A 27 11.78 7.64 -11.36
C ALA A 27 10.48 7.74 -10.54
N LEU A 28 9.54 6.83 -10.79
CA LEU A 28 8.24 6.75 -10.12
C LEU A 28 8.03 5.37 -9.50
N ILE A 29 7.32 5.34 -8.38
CA ILE A 29 6.86 4.10 -7.76
C ILE A 29 5.33 4.12 -7.82
N HIS A 30 4.76 3.20 -8.58
CA HIS A 30 3.30 3.01 -8.60
C HIS A 30 2.90 2.16 -7.41
N LEU A 31 1.84 2.57 -6.71
CA LEU A 31 1.35 1.91 -5.51
C LEU A 31 -0.15 1.68 -5.60
N ARG A 32 -0.60 0.47 -5.28
CA ARG A 32 -2.01 0.16 -5.03
C ARG A 32 -2.17 -0.42 -3.63
N SER A 33 -3.25 -0.04 -2.95
CA SER A 33 -3.65 -0.57 -1.64
C SER A 33 -5.14 -0.86 -1.70
N ALA A 34 -5.53 -2.12 -1.59
CA ALA A 34 -6.90 -2.55 -1.79
C ALA A 34 -7.27 -3.73 -0.88
N SER A 35 -8.41 -3.63 -0.22
CA SER A 35 -8.98 -4.73 0.56
C SER A 35 -9.56 -5.81 -0.36
N ARG A 36 -9.31 -7.10 -0.07
CA ARG A 36 -9.94 -8.23 -0.80
C ARG A 36 -11.44 -8.34 -0.52
N SER A 37 -11.91 -7.71 0.55
CA SER A 37 -13.29 -7.79 1.01
C SER A 37 -13.73 -6.46 1.60
N GLY A 38 -14.96 -6.07 1.30
CA GLY A 38 -15.57 -4.82 1.77
C GLY A 38 -15.52 -3.68 0.74
N TYR A 39 -16.62 -2.94 0.65
CA TYR A 39 -16.74 -1.75 -0.22
C TYR A 39 -16.35 -0.45 0.51
N TRP A 40 -16.33 -0.52 1.85
CA TRP A 40 -16.08 0.60 2.74
C TRP A 40 -14.93 0.24 3.69
N ASP A 41 -13.79 0.91 3.53
CA ASP A 41 -12.58 0.70 4.32
C ASP A 41 -12.32 1.82 5.35
N LEU A 42 -13.26 2.77 5.50
CA LEU A 42 -13.12 3.97 6.34
C LEU A 42 -11.83 4.77 6.06
N GLY A 43 -11.32 4.69 4.83
CA GLY A 43 -10.07 5.32 4.41
C GLY A 43 -8.80 4.64 4.91
N VAL A 44 -8.87 3.42 5.43
CA VAL A 44 -7.71 2.64 5.89
C VAL A 44 -6.69 2.45 4.77
N ASN A 45 -7.12 2.10 3.55
CA ASN A 45 -6.19 1.88 2.45
C ASN A 45 -5.47 3.18 2.07
N ARG A 46 -6.19 4.31 2.05
CA ARG A 46 -5.60 5.63 1.79
C ARG A 46 -4.60 6.01 2.88
N LYS A 47 -4.96 5.86 4.16
CA LYS A 47 -4.06 6.16 5.29
C LYS A 47 -2.75 5.37 5.19
N ARG A 48 -2.84 4.09 4.81
CA ARG A 48 -1.67 3.22 4.59
C ARG A 48 -0.75 3.75 3.49
N VAL A 49 -1.33 4.13 2.34
CA VAL A 49 -0.56 4.72 1.23
C VAL A 49 0.19 5.97 1.67
N GLU A 50 -0.49 6.87 2.36
CA GLU A 50 0.12 8.14 2.82
C GLU A 50 1.22 7.89 3.87
N GLU A 51 1.02 6.93 4.78
CA GLU A 51 2.03 6.56 5.76
C GLU A 51 3.28 5.97 5.11
N ILE A 52 3.12 5.06 4.13
CA ILE A 52 4.23 4.50 3.36
C ILE A 52 5.00 5.60 2.63
N ARG A 53 4.28 6.52 1.97
CA ARG A 53 4.89 7.68 1.28
C ARG A 53 5.70 8.53 2.26
N SER A 54 5.10 8.93 3.37
CA SER A 54 5.75 9.81 4.36
C SER A 54 7.01 9.17 4.94
N ARG A 55 6.98 7.87 5.28
CA ARG A 55 8.16 7.16 5.80
C ARG A 55 9.25 7.00 4.74
N PHE A 56 8.87 6.75 3.49
CA PHE A 56 9.82 6.67 2.39
C PHE A 56 10.53 8.02 2.18
N GLU A 57 9.79 9.13 2.17
CA GLU A 57 10.35 10.48 2.06
C GLU A 57 11.26 10.84 3.25
N GLU A 58 10.93 10.39 4.46
CA GLU A 58 11.77 10.58 5.64
C GLU A 58 13.09 9.79 5.53
N LEU A 59 13.04 8.53 5.09
CA LEU A 59 14.22 7.68 4.90
C LEU A 59 15.09 8.10 3.70
N ALA A 60 14.51 8.79 2.73
CA ALA A 60 15.21 9.28 1.55
C ALA A 60 15.93 10.62 1.78
N ARG A 61 15.72 11.28 2.93
CA ARG A 61 16.51 12.43 3.37
C ARG A 61 17.87 11.98 3.91
#